data_AF-A0AAW5PG01-F1
#
_entry.id   AF-A0AAW5PG01-F1
#
_cell.length_a   1.000
_cell.length_b   1.000
_cell.length_c   1.000
_cell.angle_alpha   90.00
_cell.angle_beta   90.00
_cell.angle_gamma   90.00
#
_symmetry.space_group_name_H-M   'P 1'
#
loop_
_entity.id
_entity.type
_entity.pdbx_description
1 polymer ?
#
loop_
_entity_poly.entity_id
_entity_poly.type
_entity_poly.pdbx_seq_one_letter_code
_entity_poly.pdbx_strand_id
1 'polypeptide(L)'
;MQSRKITAALIVTVGMALAGSVMAAEPEAPVFGGWRNLHSANGAAPVLEDLPFAILPRDVAKGTRFAVLDRENKQAVCCLVVDSERLDAIGLETRYRLPGVWIADLLGNEDFNQRHGDRHVFAMKREDALLDHVFSDAGGAYSDLGGLLLPAGAALEEGGSIKLGATSYRLQTQSQRFADDNGALDRYTLQPPAPAAPVVVEVPYSTY
;
A
#
# COMPACT_ATOMS: atom_id res chain seq x y z
N MET A 1 -64.80 -59.57 7.56
CA MET A 1 -65.21 -58.46 8.45
C MET A 1 -63.97 -58.07 9.24
N GLN A 2 -63.44 -56.84 9.31
CA GLN A 2 -64.03 -55.51 9.22
C GLN A 2 -62.89 -54.48 8.91
N SER A 3 -63.21 -53.47 8.10
CA SER A 3 -62.38 -52.31 7.73
C SER A 3 -61.69 -51.56 8.88
N ARG A 4 -60.56 -50.90 8.59
CA ARG A 4 -60.46 -49.43 8.70
C ARG A 4 -59.24 -48.85 7.97
N LYS A 5 -59.54 -47.90 7.07
CA LYS A 5 -58.64 -46.95 6.42
C LYS A 5 -58.13 -45.96 7.47
N ILE A 6 -56.89 -45.46 7.34
CA ILE A 6 -56.53 -44.06 7.62
C ILE A 6 -55.35 -43.68 6.71
N THR A 7 -55.63 -42.67 5.90
CA THR A 7 -54.76 -41.86 5.06
C THR A 7 -53.76 -41.07 5.91
N ALA A 8 -52.50 -40.98 5.51
CA ALA A 8 -51.59 -39.93 5.98
C ALA A 8 -50.70 -39.44 4.83
N ALA A 9 -50.66 -38.12 4.70
CA ALA A 9 -50.29 -37.34 3.54
C ALA A 9 -48.84 -37.49 3.09
N LEU A 10 -48.69 -37.50 1.76
CA LEU A 10 -47.47 -37.27 1.02
C LEU A 10 -47.11 -35.78 1.14
N ILE A 11 -46.03 -35.43 1.86
CA ILE A 11 -45.43 -34.08 1.80
C ILE A 11 -44.21 -34.20 0.90
N VAL A 12 -44.38 -33.81 -0.37
CA VAL A 12 -43.28 -33.59 -1.30
C VAL A 12 -42.86 -32.13 -1.16
N THR A 13 -41.82 -31.87 -0.38
CA THR A 13 -41.10 -30.60 -0.40
C THR A 13 -40.26 -30.53 -1.67
N VAL A 14 -40.73 -29.78 -2.66
CA VAL A 14 -39.93 -29.35 -3.81
C VAL A 14 -38.90 -28.34 -3.31
N GLY A 15 -37.66 -28.79 -3.12
CA GLY A 15 -36.52 -27.92 -2.86
C GLY A 15 -36.15 -27.16 -4.14
N MET A 16 -36.51 -25.89 -4.20
CA MET A 16 -36.15 -24.98 -5.29
C MET A 16 -34.68 -24.61 -5.10
N ALA A 17 -33.78 -25.25 -5.85
CA ALA A 17 -32.36 -24.91 -5.89
C ALA A 17 -32.19 -23.56 -6.62
N LEU A 18 -32.03 -22.48 -5.86
CA LEU A 18 -31.54 -21.22 -6.38
C LEU A 18 -30.07 -21.40 -6.76
N ALA A 19 -29.81 -21.70 -8.03
CA ALA A 19 -28.49 -21.55 -8.64
C ALA A 19 -28.17 -20.04 -8.71
N GLY A 20 -27.69 -19.49 -7.60
CA GLY A 20 -27.08 -18.17 -7.59
C GLY A 20 -25.77 -18.24 -8.37
N SER A 21 -25.75 -17.70 -9.58
CA SER A 21 -24.53 -17.44 -10.32
C SER A 21 -23.69 -16.46 -9.50
N VAL A 22 -22.74 -16.97 -8.71
CA VAL A 22 -21.66 -16.14 -8.18
C VAL A 22 -20.83 -15.76 -9.39
N MET A 23 -21.13 -14.59 -9.98
CA MET A 23 -20.16 -13.90 -10.81
C MET A 23 -18.98 -13.63 -9.88
N ALA A 24 -17.94 -14.44 -10.00
CA ALA A 24 -16.66 -14.13 -9.38
C ALA A 24 -16.27 -12.74 -9.87
N ALA A 25 -16.25 -11.76 -8.97
CA ALA A 25 -15.72 -10.45 -9.28
C ALA A 25 -14.31 -10.66 -9.84
N GLU A 26 -14.00 -10.04 -10.97
CA GLU A 26 -12.64 -10.06 -11.47
C GLU A 26 -11.72 -9.52 -10.35
N PRO A 27 -10.61 -10.23 -10.03
CA PRO A 27 -9.73 -9.79 -8.99
C PRO A 27 -9.23 -8.39 -9.34
N GLU A 28 -9.46 -7.46 -8.41
CA GLU A 28 -9.08 -6.06 -8.59
C GLU A 28 -7.58 -5.98 -8.91
N ALA A 29 -7.20 -5.12 -9.86
CA ALA A 29 -5.81 -4.98 -10.26
C ALA A 29 -4.90 -4.74 -9.03
N PRO A 30 -3.71 -5.35 -8.94
CA PRO A 30 -2.81 -5.15 -7.81
C PRO A 30 -2.47 -3.68 -7.56
N VAL A 31 -2.49 -3.27 -6.29
CA VAL A 31 -2.17 -1.89 -5.89
C VAL A 31 -0.71 -1.79 -5.48
N PHE A 32 0.11 -1.19 -6.34
CA PHE A 32 1.42 -0.69 -5.96
C PHE A 32 1.30 0.78 -5.57
N GLY A 33 2.12 1.22 -4.62
CA GLY A 33 2.10 2.61 -4.16
C GLY A 33 3.39 3.00 -3.47
N GLY A 34 3.49 4.24 -3.04
CA GLY A 34 4.61 4.74 -2.26
C GLY A 34 4.29 4.73 -0.77
N TRP A 35 5.31 4.76 0.07
CA TRP A 35 5.15 5.12 1.48
C TRP A 35 6.23 6.08 1.95
N ARG A 36 5.93 6.79 3.03
CA ARG A 36 6.84 7.70 3.73
C ARG A 36 6.75 7.48 5.22
N ASN A 37 7.89 7.52 5.90
CA ASN A 37 7.97 7.63 7.34
C ASN A 37 8.23 9.09 7.71
N LEU A 38 7.39 9.67 8.56
CA LEU A 38 7.47 11.07 8.97
C LEU A 38 7.34 11.18 10.48
N HIS A 39 7.39 12.41 11.00
CA HIS A 39 7.20 12.72 12.40
C HIS A 39 6.31 13.96 12.52
N SER A 40 5.96 14.40 13.73
CA SER A 40 5.29 15.69 13.96
C SER A 40 6.26 16.85 13.85
N ALA A 41 5.76 18.06 13.61
CA ALA A 41 6.56 19.28 13.61
C ALA A 41 7.31 19.50 14.94
N ASN A 42 8.50 20.12 14.85
CA ASN A 42 9.30 20.49 16.02
C ASN A 42 8.49 21.35 17.01
N GLY A 43 8.45 20.94 18.27
CA GLY A 43 7.70 21.61 19.34
C GLY A 43 6.20 21.28 19.39
N ALA A 44 5.70 20.39 18.54
CA ALA A 44 4.34 19.86 18.68
C ALA A 44 4.19 19.05 19.98
N ALA A 45 3.02 19.15 20.61
CA ALA A 45 2.67 18.37 21.79
C ALA A 45 1.33 17.62 21.56
N PRO A 46 1.30 16.28 21.65
CA PRO A 46 2.45 15.39 21.83
C PRO A 46 3.38 15.36 20.61
N VAL A 47 4.65 15.01 20.83
CA VAL A 47 5.57 14.65 19.74
C VAL A 47 5.17 13.27 19.23
N LEU A 48 5.05 13.13 17.92
CA LEU A 48 4.74 11.89 17.22
C LEU A 48 5.93 11.53 16.33
N GLU A 49 6.46 10.31 16.47
CA GLU A 49 7.58 9.80 15.70
C GLU A 49 7.15 8.56 14.93
N ASP A 50 7.95 8.17 13.92
CA ASP A 50 7.71 6.97 13.11
C ASP A 50 6.25 6.85 12.61
N LEU A 51 5.78 7.90 11.94
CA LEU A 51 4.45 7.96 11.34
C LEU A 51 4.51 7.51 9.87
N PRO A 52 4.17 6.25 9.55
CA PRO A 52 4.12 5.82 8.16
C PRO A 52 2.83 6.28 7.48
N PHE A 53 2.97 6.79 6.26
CA PHE A 53 1.88 7.16 5.38
C PHE A 53 2.00 6.44 4.04
N ALA A 54 0.90 5.94 3.51
CA ALA A 54 0.82 5.42 2.15
C ALA A 54 0.38 6.52 1.18
N ILE A 55 0.91 6.47 -0.03
CA ILE A 55 0.54 7.29 -1.17
C ILE A 55 0.13 6.32 -2.29
N LEU A 56 -1.18 6.18 -2.48
CA LEU A 56 -1.76 5.16 -3.36
C LEU A 56 -2.44 5.79 -4.58
N PRO A 57 -2.55 5.05 -5.70
CA PRO A 57 -3.20 5.54 -6.92
C PRO A 57 -4.73 5.51 -6.86
N ARG A 58 -5.32 4.97 -5.77
CA ARG A 58 -6.76 4.88 -5.54
C ARG A 58 -7.07 4.68 -4.07
N ASP A 59 -8.36 4.76 -3.73
CA ASP A 59 -8.83 4.44 -2.38
C ASP A 59 -8.70 2.94 -2.07
N VAL A 60 -8.35 2.64 -0.83
CA VAL A 60 -8.29 1.28 -0.29
C VAL A 60 -8.98 1.24 1.07
N ALA A 61 -9.38 0.04 1.51
CA ALA A 61 -10.03 -0.12 2.79
C ALA A 61 -9.05 0.01 3.96
N LYS A 62 -9.55 0.48 5.11
CA LYS A 62 -8.83 0.34 6.38
C LYS A 62 -8.55 -1.15 6.64
N GLY A 63 -7.34 -1.46 7.09
CA GLY A 63 -6.85 -2.83 7.28
C GLY A 63 -6.19 -3.46 6.04
N THR A 64 -6.20 -2.80 4.88
CA THR A 64 -5.41 -3.27 3.72
C THR A 64 -3.93 -3.31 4.08
N ARG A 65 -3.29 -4.45 3.75
CA ARG A 65 -1.90 -4.74 4.11
C ARG A 65 -0.98 -4.62 2.89
N PHE A 66 0.20 -4.09 3.12
CA PHE A 66 1.28 -4.00 2.15
C PHE A 66 2.59 -4.47 2.77
N ALA A 67 3.43 -5.11 1.96
CA ALA A 67 4.85 -5.25 2.31
C ALA A 67 5.61 -4.00 1.81
N VAL A 68 6.71 -3.68 2.45
CA VAL A 68 7.66 -2.66 1.98
C VAL A 68 8.83 -3.33 1.29
N LEU A 69 9.34 -2.72 0.23
CA LEU A 69 10.62 -3.12 -0.34
C LEU A 69 11.75 -2.49 0.49
N ASP A 70 12.50 -3.32 1.23
CA ASP A 70 13.80 -2.95 1.77
C ASP A 70 14.83 -3.15 0.66
N ARG A 71 15.24 -2.04 0.03
CA ARG A 71 16.11 -2.06 -1.14
C ARG A 71 17.52 -2.47 -0.80
N GLU A 72 18.05 -1.96 0.31
CA GLU A 72 19.43 -2.16 0.72
C GLU A 72 19.64 -3.61 1.14
N ASN A 73 18.69 -4.20 1.86
CA ASN A 73 18.75 -5.62 2.24
C ASN A 73 18.14 -6.57 1.20
N LYS A 74 17.63 -6.04 0.08
CA LYS A 74 17.06 -6.81 -1.03
C LYS A 74 15.99 -7.81 -0.56
N GLN A 75 14.99 -7.31 0.15
CA GLN A 75 13.89 -8.13 0.64
C GLN A 75 12.57 -7.35 0.68
N ALA A 76 11.46 -8.09 0.67
CA ALA A 76 10.14 -7.54 0.98
C ALA A 76 9.82 -7.85 2.44
N VAL A 77 9.45 -6.83 3.21
CA VAL A 77 9.19 -6.95 4.65
C VAL A 77 7.75 -6.57 4.95
N CYS A 78 7.02 -7.43 5.66
CA CYS A 78 5.61 -7.21 5.96
C CYS A 78 5.42 -6.88 7.44
N CYS A 79 4.53 -5.96 7.85
CA CYS A 79 3.59 -5.21 7.02
C CYS A 79 3.40 -3.75 7.46
N LEU A 80 3.12 -2.88 6.49
CA LEU A 80 2.37 -1.65 6.72
C LEU A 80 0.88 -1.90 6.47
N VAL A 81 0.04 -1.42 7.38
CA VAL A 81 -1.41 -1.63 7.35
C VAL A 81 -2.13 -0.29 7.40
N VAL A 82 -3.09 -0.09 6.49
CA VAL A 82 -3.91 1.13 6.43
C VAL A 82 -4.70 1.29 7.72
N ASP A 83 -4.57 2.42 8.40
CA ASP A 83 -5.21 2.69 9.69
C ASP A 83 -6.15 3.91 9.68
N SER A 84 -6.26 4.63 8.57
CA SER A 84 -7.19 5.75 8.43
C SER A 84 -8.08 5.62 7.20
N GLU A 85 -9.13 6.44 7.16
CA GLU A 85 -9.73 6.86 5.89
C GLU A 85 -8.74 7.74 5.10
N ARG A 86 -9.10 8.09 3.86
CA ARG A 86 -8.29 9.00 3.03
C ARG A 86 -8.10 10.33 3.77
N LEU A 87 -6.85 10.79 3.82
CA LEU A 87 -6.46 12.03 4.47
C LEU A 87 -6.36 13.17 3.46
N ASP A 88 -6.82 14.34 3.87
CA ASP A 88 -6.58 15.62 3.23
C ASP A 88 -5.52 16.42 4.00
N ALA A 89 -5.19 17.61 3.51
CA ALA A 89 -4.23 18.50 4.15
C ALA A 89 -4.63 18.82 5.61
N ILE A 90 -5.92 19.02 5.88
CA ILE A 90 -6.44 19.35 7.21
C ILE A 90 -6.19 18.18 8.18
N GLY A 91 -6.47 16.95 7.76
CA GLY A 91 -6.22 15.75 8.56
C GLY A 91 -4.74 15.58 8.91
N LEU A 92 -3.86 15.78 7.92
CA LEU A 92 -2.41 15.70 8.11
C LEU A 92 -1.88 16.77 9.07
N GLU A 93 -2.34 18.01 8.92
CA GLU A 93 -1.94 19.12 9.78
C GLU A 93 -2.49 18.99 11.21
N THR A 94 -3.78 18.69 11.35
CA THR A 94 -4.45 18.79 12.65
C THR A 94 -4.31 17.53 13.50
N ARG A 95 -4.31 16.34 12.89
CA ARG A 95 -4.26 15.06 13.63
C ARG A 95 -2.82 14.58 13.82
N TYR A 96 -2.00 14.71 12.77
CA TYR A 96 -0.63 14.23 12.75
C TYR A 96 0.41 15.34 12.96
N ARG A 97 -0.04 16.61 13.03
CA ARG A 97 0.83 17.77 13.30
C ARG A 97 1.98 17.89 12.32
N LEU A 98 1.75 17.50 11.06
CA LEU A 98 2.77 17.61 10.03
C LEU A 98 2.96 19.09 9.63
N PRO A 99 4.20 19.56 9.47
CA PRO A 99 4.49 20.85 8.86
C PRO A 99 4.11 20.85 7.37
N GLY A 100 3.84 22.04 6.84
CA GLY A 100 3.36 22.23 5.45
C GLY A 100 4.24 21.56 4.39
N VAL A 101 5.57 21.55 4.57
CA VAL A 101 6.51 20.90 3.63
C VAL A 101 6.27 19.40 3.49
N TRP A 102 5.98 18.68 4.58
CA TRP A 102 5.68 17.25 4.51
C TRP A 102 4.28 16.97 3.97
N ILE A 103 3.32 17.84 4.27
CA ILE A 103 1.98 17.75 3.66
C ILE A 103 2.09 17.92 2.15
N ALA A 104 2.90 18.88 1.70
CA ALA A 104 3.14 19.13 0.29
C ALA A 104 3.89 17.97 -0.38
N ASP A 105 4.80 17.27 0.31
CA ASP A 105 5.44 16.04 -0.19
C ASP A 105 4.45 14.88 -0.39
N LEU A 106 3.56 14.66 0.58
CA LEU A 106 2.58 13.57 0.55
C LEU A 106 1.49 13.80 -0.50
N LEU A 107 0.95 15.02 -0.55
CA LEU A 107 -0.09 15.42 -1.50
C LEU A 107 0.49 15.84 -2.86
N GLY A 108 1.82 16.00 -2.92
CA GLY A 108 2.66 16.44 -4.04
C GLY A 108 2.24 17.77 -4.68
N ASN A 109 1.95 18.75 -3.83
CA ASN A 109 1.56 20.10 -4.23
C ASN A 109 2.77 20.99 -4.59
N GLU A 110 3.98 20.45 -4.58
CA GLU A 110 5.22 21.14 -4.99
C GLU A 110 5.52 20.92 -6.47
N ASP A 111 6.12 21.93 -7.13
CA ASP A 111 6.44 21.89 -8.57
C ASP A 111 7.45 20.80 -8.93
N PHE A 112 8.39 20.48 -8.04
CA PHE A 112 9.34 19.37 -8.21
C PHE A 112 8.72 17.98 -7.92
N ASN A 113 7.48 17.96 -7.40
CA ASN A 113 6.68 16.79 -7.07
C ASN A 113 5.41 16.67 -7.93
N GLN A 114 5.34 17.34 -9.10
CA GLN A 114 4.27 17.19 -10.08
C GLN A 114 4.27 15.76 -10.66
N ARG A 115 3.72 14.82 -9.89
CA ARG A 115 3.54 13.43 -10.30
C ARG A 115 2.31 13.30 -11.19
N HIS A 116 2.32 12.27 -12.02
CA HIS A 116 1.15 11.91 -12.79
C HIS A 116 0.15 11.14 -11.91
N GLY A 117 -1.13 11.59 -11.93
CA GLY A 117 -2.27 10.87 -11.34
C GLY A 117 -2.77 11.39 -9.99
N ASP A 118 -4.00 11.02 -9.65
CA ASP A 118 -4.64 11.36 -8.37
C ASP A 118 -4.00 10.57 -7.22
N ARG A 119 -3.63 11.28 -6.15
CA ARG A 119 -2.96 10.71 -4.98
C ARG A 119 -3.92 10.52 -3.82
N HIS A 120 -3.89 9.34 -3.25
CA HIS A 120 -4.72 8.96 -2.10
C HIS A 120 -3.80 8.66 -0.92
N VAL A 121 -3.84 9.53 0.09
CA VAL A 121 -2.96 9.45 1.26
C VAL A 121 -3.69 8.81 2.43
N PHE A 122 -3.02 7.88 3.10
CA PHE A 122 -3.54 7.18 4.28
C PHE A 122 -2.47 7.11 5.36
N ALA A 123 -2.86 7.26 6.62
CA ALA A 123 -1.99 6.86 7.72
C ALA A 123 -1.95 5.34 7.81
N MET A 124 -0.77 4.83 8.13
CA MET A 124 -0.48 3.42 8.25
C MET A 124 -0.03 3.11 9.68
N LYS A 125 0.01 1.83 10.01
CA LYS A 125 0.72 1.30 11.17
C LYS A 125 1.61 0.14 10.76
N ARG A 126 2.71 -0.05 11.49
CA ARG A 126 3.58 -1.24 11.34
C ARG A 126 2.93 -2.41 12.06
N GLU A 127 2.98 -3.58 11.45
CA GLU A 127 2.56 -4.87 12.02
C GLU A 127 3.53 -5.98 11.58
N ASP A 128 3.43 -7.15 12.22
CA ASP A 128 4.23 -8.35 11.93
C ASP A 128 5.74 -8.08 11.92
N ALA A 129 6.47 -8.65 10.95
CA ALA A 129 7.93 -8.57 10.87
C ALA A 129 8.44 -7.12 10.77
N LEU A 130 7.64 -6.19 10.27
CA LEU A 130 8.01 -4.78 10.15
C LEU A 130 8.07 -4.05 11.49
N LEU A 131 7.43 -4.57 12.56
CA LEU A 131 7.51 -3.96 13.90
C LEU A 131 8.95 -3.92 14.43
N ASP A 132 9.67 -5.01 14.26
CA ASP A 132 11.02 -5.20 14.79
C ASP A 132 12.09 -5.12 13.68
N HIS A 133 11.69 -4.76 12.46
CA HIS A 133 12.60 -4.69 11.31
C HIS A 133 13.54 -3.51 11.43
N VAL A 134 14.83 -3.76 11.20
CA VAL A 134 15.87 -2.74 11.19
C VAL A 134 16.33 -2.53 9.75
N PHE A 135 16.08 -1.34 9.24
CA PHE A 135 16.60 -0.90 7.95
C PHE A 135 18.10 -0.61 8.05
N SER A 136 18.78 -0.68 6.91
CA SER A 136 20.19 -0.29 6.81
C SER A 136 20.38 1.18 7.19
N ASP A 137 21.37 1.46 8.04
CA ASP A 137 21.79 2.81 8.46
C ASP A 137 22.99 3.34 7.64
N ALA A 138 23.39 2.60 6.60
CA ALA A 138 24.50 2.99 5.74
C ALA A 138 24.24 4.36 5.09
N GLY A 139 25.29 5.19 4.95
CA GLY A 139 25.15 6.52 4.35
C GLY A 139 24.51 6.49 2.96
N GLY A 140 23.35 7.13 2.81
CA GLY A 140 22.56 7.14 1.57
C GLY A 140 21.55 6.00 1.45
N ALA A 141 21.41 5.13 2.46
CA ALA A 141 20.26 4.27 2.63
C ALA A 141 19.08 5.11 3.15
N TYR A 142 17.93 5.00 2.50
CA TYR A 142 16.73 5.77 2.85
C TYR A 142 15.47 4.90 2.91
N SER A 143 15.62 3.58 2.98
CA SER A 143 14.47 2.66 3.04
C SER A 143 13.65 2.78 4.34
N ASP A 144 14.20 3.38 5.39
CA ASP A 144 13.48 3.71 6.63
C ASP A 144 12.59 4.95 6.47
N LEU A 145 12.93 5.87 5.56
CA LEU A 145 12.21 7.11 5.30
C LEU A 145 11.07 6.97 4.30
N GLY A 146 11.05 5.88 3.53
CA GLY A 146 10.02 5.58 2.55
C GLY A 146 10.48 4.64 1.44
N GLY A 147 9.56 4.32 0.54
CA GLY A 147 9.87 3.47 -0.60
C GLY A 147 8.64 2.84 -1.25
N LEU A 148 8.84 1.72 -1.93
CA LEU A 148 7.79 1.00 -2.64
C LEU A 148 6.93 0.16 -1.69
N LEU A 149 5.62 0.35 -1.75
CA LEU A 149 4.60 -0.55 -1.20
C LEU A 149 4.28 -1.63 -2.23
N LEU A 150 4.33 -2.87 -1.76
CA LEU A 150 4.01 -4.07 -2.52
C LEU A 150 2.67 -4.64 -2.03
N PRO A 151 1.77 -5.07 -2.94
CA PRO A 151 0.54 -5.77 -2.58
C PRO A 151 0.81 -6.94 -1.63
N ALA A 152 -0.18 -7.28 -0.80
CA ALA A 152 -0.11 -8.47 0.04
C ALA A 152 0.23 -9.73 -0.78
N GLY A 153 1.15 -10.54 -0.28
CA GLY A 153 1.64 -11.75 -0.96
C GLY A 153 2.65 -11.50 -2.08
N ALA A 154 3.07 -10.25 -2.31
CA ALA A 154 4.21 -9.96 -3.16
C ALA A 154 5.53 -10.29 -2.45
N ALA A 155 6.51 -10.77 -3.20
CA ALA A 155 7.85 -11.08 -2.70
C ALA A 155 8.93 -10.64 -3.70
N LEU A 156 10.12 -10.30 -3.22
CA LEU A 156 11.28 -10.06 -4.08
C LEU A 156 11.95 -11.41 -4.41
N GLU A 157 12.15 -11.71 -5.69
CA GLU A 157 12.89 -12.87 -6.17
C GLU A 157 14.40 -12.60 -6.19
N GLU A 158 15.22 -13.65 -6.19
CA GLU A 158 16.70 -13.57 -6.20
C GLU A 158 17.27 -12.77 -7.40
N GLY A 159 16.49 -12.62 -8.47
CA GLY A 159 16.81 -11.79 -9.64
C GLY A 159 16.38 -10.32 -9.56
N GLY A 160 15.82 -9.88 -8.44
CA GLY A 160 15.35 -8.50 -8.23
C GLY A 160 13.97 -8.20 -8.81
N SER A 161 13.25 -9.20 -9.35
CA SER A 161 11.86 -9.06 -9.77
C SER A 161 10.90 -9.19 -8.59
N ILE A 162 9.73 -8.55 -8.70
CA ILE A 162 8.65 -8.73 -7.73
C ILE A 162 7.72 -9.84 -8.22
N LYS A 163 7.61 -10.93 -7.47
CA LYS A 163 6.63 -11.99 -7.68
C LYS A 163 5.33 -11.64 -6.97
N LEU A 164 4.21 -11.72 -7.68
CA LEU A 164 2.87 -11.63 -7.10
C LEU A 164 1.98 -12.67 -7.77
N GLY A 165 1.61 -13.71 -7.01
CA GLY A 165 0.91 -14.87 -7.57
C GLY A 165 1.68 -15.47 -8.74
N ALA A 166 1.04 -15.60 -9.90
CA ALA A 166 1.69 -16.12 -11.12
C ALA A 166 2.60 -15.08 -11.80
N THR A 167 2.38 -13.78 -11.57
CA THR A 167 3.03 -12.70 -12.33
C THR A 167 4.37 -12.32 -11.70
N SER A 168 5.42 -12.20 -12.52
CA SER A 168 6.71 -11.63 -12.11
C SER A 168 6.88 -10.27 -12.80
N TYR A 169 7.06 -9.22 -12.01
CA TYR A 169 7.25 -7.85 -12.45
C TYR A 169 8.75 -7.56 -12.43
N ARG A 170 9.32 -7.20 -13.57
CA ARG A 170 10.70 -6.70 -13.59
C ARG A 170 10.73 -5.33 -12.92
N LEU A 171 11.47 -5.22 -11.83
CA LEU A 171 11.64 -3.97 -11.11
C LEU A 171 12.84 -3.18 -11.65
N GLN A 172 12.64 -1.89 -11.87
CA GLN A 172 13.70 -0.92 -12.10
C GLN A 172 13.57 0.19 -11.06
N THR A 173 14.70 0.61 -10.48
CA THR A 173 14.75 1.69 -9.51
C THR A 173 15.69 2.78 -10.01
N GLN A 174 15.25 4.02 -9.91
CA GLN A 174 16.03 5.21 -10.23
C GLN A 174 15.89 6.19 -9.07
N SER A 175 16.99 6.81 -8.64
CA SER A 175 16.99 7.82 -7.59
C SER A 175 17.55 9.13 -8.16
N GLN A 176 16.80 10.22 -8.03
CA GLN A 176 17.19 11.56 -8.47
C GLN A 176 17.31 12.48 -7.29
N ARG A 177 18.52 12.97 -6.97
CA ARG A 177 18.70 13.97 -5.91
C ARG A 177 18.05 15.30 -6.26
N PHE A 178 17.47 15.93 -5.23
CA PHE A 178 17.01 17.31 -5.32
C PHE A 178 18.21 18.24 -5.38
N ALA A 179 18.03 19.40 -6.03
CA ALA A 179 19.13 20.32 -6.33
C ALA A 179 19.75 20.97 -5.09
N ASP A 180 19.03 20.98 -3.98
CA ASP A 180 19.46 21.50 -2.69
C ASP A 180 20.07 20.43 -1.77
N ASP A 181 20.26 19.20 -2.28
CA ASP A 181 20.74 18.02 -1.55
C ASP A 181 19.91 17.64 -0.30
N ASN A 182 18.75 18.26 -0.09
CA ASN A 182 17.87 17.99 1.06
C ASN A 182 16.91 16.83 0.82
N GLY A 183 17.21 15.96 -0.15
CA GLY A 183 16.33 14.88 -0.52
C GLY A 183 16.58 14.29 -1.90
N ALA A 184 15.71 13.38 -2.29
CA ALA A 184 15.67 12.82 -3.63
C ALA A 184 14.28 12.25 -3.96
N LEU A 185 14.08 11.94 -5.23
CA LEU A 185 12.92 11.25 -5.78
C LEU A 185 13.34 9.83 -6.17
N ASP A 186 12.77 8.83 -5.52
CA ASP A 186 12.85 7.46 -5.98
C ASP A 186 11.71 7.17 -6.94
N ARG A 187 12.07 6.64 -8.11
CA ARG A 187 11.14 6.11 -9.10
C ARG A 187 11.31 4.61 -9.22
N TYR A 188 10.21 3.89 -9.03
CA TYR A 188 10.09 2.45 -9.20
C TYR A 188 9.24 2.17 -10.43
N THR A 189 9.80 1.45 -11.40
CA THR A 189 9.06 0.99 -12.58
C THR A 189 8.91 -0.52 -12.48
N LEU A 190 7.66 -0.99 -12.35
CA LEU A 190 7.28 -2.39 -12.32
C LEU A 190 6.75 -2.78 -13.69
N GLN A 191 7.55 -3.50 -14.47
CA GLN A 191 7.17 -3.96 -15.80
C GLN A 191 6.58 -5.38 -15.71
N PRO A 192 5.26 -5.57 -15.87
CA PRO A 192 4.67 -6.89 -16.01
C PRO A 192 5.05 -7.51 -17.37
N PRO A 193 4.80 -8.82 -17.56
CA PRO A 193 4.89 -9.44 -18.88
C PRO A 193 4.01 -8.73 -19.91
N ALA A 194 4.50 -8.62 -21.15
CA ALA A 194 3.74 -8.03 -22.24
C ALA A 194 2.40 -8.79 -22.44
N PRO A 195 1.32 -8.08 -22.80
CA PRO A 195 1.27 -6.70 -23.30
C PRO A 195 0.96 -5.63 -22.23
N ALA A 196 0.96 -5.98 -20.93
CA ALA A 196 0.54 -5.05 -19.89
C ALA A 196 1.50 -3.85 -19.74
N ALA A 197 0.92 -2.67 -19.48
CA ALA A 197 1.68 -1.44 -19.29
C ALA A 197 2.46 -1.46 -17.95
N PRO A 198 3.64 -0.84 -17.89
CA PRO A 198 4.37 -0.69 -16.63
C PRO A 198 3.61 0.16 -15.62
N VAL A 199 3.76 -0.20 -14.34
CA VAL A 199 3.32 0.60 -13.20
C VAL A 199 4.49 1.43 -12.72
N VAL A 200 4.30 2.74 -12.58
CA VAL A 200 5.31 3.67 -12.09
C VAL A 200 4.88 4.19 -10.71
N VAL A 201 5.77 4.07 -9.74
CA VAL A 201 5.60 4.60 -8.39
C VAL A 201 6.72 5.57 -8.10
N GLU A 202 6.37 6.76 -7.63
CA GLU A 202 7.32 7.83 -7.32
C GLU A 202 7.18 8.24 -5.85
N VAL A 203 8.31 8.24 -5.14
CA VAL A 203 8.38 8.49 -3.71
C VAL A 203 9.44 9.55 -3.46
N PRO A 204 9.06 10.76 -3.04
CA PRO A 204 10.01 11.79 -2.68
C PRO A 204 10.56 11.44 -1.30
N TYR A 205 11.75 11.86 -0.94
CA TYR A 205 12.19 11.86 0.44
C TYR A 205 12.96 13.14 0.65
N SER A 206 12.64 13.78 1.76
CA SER A 206 13.24 15.05 2.15
C SER A 206 13.78 14.85 3.55
N THR A 207 15.04 15.21 3.76
CA THR A 207 15.81 14.91 4.98
C THR A 207 15.94 16.15 5.88
N TYR A 208 14.92 17.01 5.88
CA TYR A 208 14.86 18.29 6.59
C TYR A 208 15.29 18.23 8.05
#